data_AF-A0A9Y2P949-F1
#
_entry.id   AF-A0A9Y2P949-F1
#
_cell.length_a   1.000
_cell.length_b   1.000
_cell.length_c   1.000
_cell.angle_alpha   90.00
_cell.angle_beta   90.00
_cell.angle_gamma   90.00
#
_symmetry.space_group_name_H-M   'P 1'
#
loop_
_entity.id
_entity.type
_entity.pdbx_description
1 polymer ?
#
loop_
_entity_poly.entity_id
_entity_poly.type
_entity_poly.pdbx_seq_one_letter_code
_entity_poly.pdbx_strand_id
1 'polypeptide(L)' 'MFTIEHEFDATVITLLDEGEAPLQEDVTINSFAECVTIEQYDPRTDRVHLITLSQDQLRDLSVALDLPEGVYQLRDGPE' A
#
# COMPACT_ATOMS: atom_id res chain seq x y z
N MET A 1 1.63 -3.16 13.65
CA MET A 1 3.06 -2.78 13.62
C MET A 1 3.49 -2.71 12.16
N PHE A 2 4.61 -2.05 11.83
CA PHE A 2 5.18 -2.15 10.49
C PHE A 2 6.71 -2.19 10.51
N THR A 3 7.30 -2.77 9.47
CA THR A 3 8.74 -2.72 9.17
C THR A 3 8.97 -2.02 7.83
N ILE A 4 10.17 -1.47 7.66
CA ILE A 4 10.61 -0.87 6.39
C ILE A 4 12.02 -1.39 6.11
N GLU A 5 12.18 -1.99 4.95
CA GLU A 5 13.43 -2.57 4.46
C GLU A 5 13.76 -1.96 3.10
N HIS A 6 15.04 -1.69 2.86
CA HIS A 6 15.50 -1.16 1.58
C HIS A 6 16.23 -2.27 0.84
N GLU A 7 15.66 -2.68 -0.29
CA GLU A 7 16.28 -3.61 -1.22
C GLU A 7 16.92 -2.84 -2.38
N PHE A 8 17.47 -3.56 -3.36
CA PHE A 8 18.22 -2.96 -4.46
C PHE A 8 17.34 -2.08 -5.36
N ASP A 9 16.11 -2.51 -5.63
CA ASP A 9 15.17 -1.91 -6.58
C ASP A 9 13.83 -1.47 -5.96
N ALA A 10 13.60 -1.78 -4.67
CA ALA A 10 12.39 -1.38 -3.96
C ALA A 10 12.63 -1.05 -2.48
N THR A 11 11.76 -0.21 -1.93
CA THR A 11 11.50 -0.18 -0.49
C THR A 11 10.38 -1.16 -0.18
N VAL A 12 10.65 -2.15 0.68
CA VAL A 12 9.69 -3.16 1.12
C VAL A 12 9.14 -2.76 2.47
N ILE A 13 7.81 -2.64 2.56
CA ILE A 13 7.09 -2.30 3.80
C ILE A 13 6.19 -3.46 4.14
N THR A 14 6.29 -3.99 5.36
CA THR A 14 5.39 -5.04 5.84
C THR A 14 4.49 -4.47 6.93
N LEU A 15 3.18 -4.54 6.74
CA LEU A 15 2.17 -4.16 7.71
C LEU A 15 1.65 -5.41 8.41
N LEU A 16 1.86 -5.47 9.72
CA LEU A 16 1.37 -6.57 10.55
C LEU A 16 0.00 -6.21 11.13
N ASP A 17 -0.97 -7.11 10.96
CA ASP A 17 -2.25 -7.00 11.65
C ASP A 17 -2.09 -7.47 13.10
N GLU A 18 -2.26 -6.55 14.04
CA GLU A 18 -2.05 -6.79 15.46
C GLU A 18 -3.33 -6.46 16.24
N GLY A 19 -3.70 -7.33 17.17
CA GLY A 19 -4.88 -7.12 18.02
C GLY A 19 -5.52 -8.41 18.49
N GLU A 20 -6.83 -8.36 18.74
CA GLU A 20 -7.61 -9.54 19.07
C GLU A 20 -8.10 -10.24 17.80
N ALA A 21 -8.05 -11.58 17.82
CA ALA A 21 -8.48 -12.39 16.70
C ALA A 21 -9.97 -12.19 16.35
N PRO A 22 -10.36 -12.37 15.07
CA PRO A 22 -9.55 -12.84 13.95
C PRO A 22 -8.71 -11.73 13.31
N LEU A 23 -7.44 -12.03 13.04
CA LEU A 23 -6.52 -11.15 12.31
C LEU A 23 -6.54 -11.51 10.81
N GLN A 24 -6.23 -10.52 9.98
CA GLN A 24 -5.90 -10.71 8.58
C GLN A 24 -4.42 -11.11 8.44
N GLU A 25 -4.08 -11.66 7.28
CA GLU A 25 -2.67 -11.88 6.93
C GLU A 25 -1.96 -10.54 6.70
N ASP A 26 -0.65 -10.54 6.90
CA ASP A 26 0.20 -9.36 6.72
C ASP A 26 0.13 -8.84 5.27
N VAL A 27 0.27 -7.52 5.14
CA VAL A 27 0.32 -6.84 3.85
C VAL A 27 1.75 -6.44 3.54
N THR A 28 2.26 -6.87 2.39
CA THR A 28 3.56 -6.42 1.87
C THR A 28 3.35 -5.37 0.80
N ILE A 29 4.02 -4.23 0.94
CA ILE A 29 4.01 -3.13 -0.03
C ILE A 29 5.42 -3.00 -0.59
N ASN A 30 5.57 -3.20 -1.89
CA ASN A 30 6.83 -3.00 -2.59
C ASN A 30 6.77 -1.68 -3.35
N SER A 31 7.59 -0.71 -2.96
CA SER A 31 7.67 0.60 -3.59
C SER A 31 8.87 0.66 -4.53
N PHE A 32 8.63 0.42 -5.82
CA PHE A 32 9.62 0.54 -6.90
C PHE A 32 9.67 1.99 -7.42
N ALA A 33 10.62 2.28 -8.31
CA ALA A 33 10.72 3.59 -8.95
C ALA A 33 9.51 3.87 -9.87
N GLU A 34 9.04 2.85 -10.58
CA GLU A 34 7.99 2.95 -11.60
C GLU A 34 6.56 2.71 -11.07
N CYS A 35 6.41 1.91 -10.01
CA CYS A 35 5.11 1.50 -9.48
C CYS A 35 5.21 1.01 -8.04
N VAL A 36 4.06 0.80 -7.43
CA VAL A 36 3.96 0.18 -6.10
C VAL A 36 3.05 -1.04 -6.19
N THR A 37 3.48 -2.16 -5.61
CA THR A 37 2.62 -3.35 -5.43
C THR A 37 2.15 -3.48 -4.00
N ILE A 38 0.91 -3.92 -3.82
CA ILE A 38 0.33 -4.28 -2.54
C ILE A 38 -0.07 -5.75 -2.63
N GLU A 39 0.48 -6.56 -1.74
CA GLU A 39 0.35 -8.01 -1.72
C GLU A 39 -0.19 -8.50 -0.38
N GLN A 40 -1.15 -9.42 -0.42
CA GLN A 40 -1.67 -10.08 0.77
C GLN A 40 -1.98 -11.55 0.46
N TYR A 41 -1.51 -12.45 1.33
CA TYR A 41 -1.80 -13.87 1.20
C TYR A 41 -3.23 -14.19 1.65
N ASP A 42 -3.90 -15.10 0.94
CA ASP A 42 -5.21 -15.64 1.31
C ASP A 42 -5.10 -17.15 1.60
N PRO A 43 -5.16 -17.57 2.88
CA PRO A 43 -5.01 -18.98 3.27
C PRO A 43 -6.18 -19.86 2.82
N ARG A 44 -7.32 -19.27 2.43
CA ARG A 44 -8.49 -20.03 1.96
C ARG A 44 -8.32 -20.49 0.54
N THR A 45 -7.63 -19.71 -0.28
CA THR A 45 -7.41 -19.98 -1.70
C THR A 45 -5.98 -20.38 -2.02
N ASP A 46 -5.08 -20.29 -1.04
CA ASP A 46 -3.64 -20.53 -1.16
C ASP A 46 -3.01 -19.69 -2.27
N ARG A 47 -3.33 -18.39 -2.26
CA ARG A 47 -2.91 -17.43 -3.29
C ARG A 47 -2.55 -16.09 -2.67
N VAL A 48 -1.61 -15.40 -3.31
CA VAL A 48 -1.33 -13.99 -3.03
C VAL A 48 -2.21 -13.14 -3.94
N HIS A 49 -2.98 -12.24 -3.33
CA HIS A 49 -3.66 -11.16 -4.05
C HIS A 49 -2.69 -10.02 -4.26
N LEU A 50 -2.65 -9.47 -5.46
CA LEU A 50 -1.73 -8.40 -5.85
C LEU A 50 -2.51 -7.25 -6.50
N ILE A 51 -2.22 -6.03 -6.04
CA ILE A 51 -2.70 -4.78 -6.64
C ILE A 51 -1.48 -3.96 -7.04
N THR A 52 -1.45 -3.48 -8.28
CA THR A 52 -0.41 -2.53 -8.74
C THR A 52 -0.98 -1.13 -8.81
N LEU A 53 -0.29 -0.19 -8.19
CA LEU A 53 -0.58 1.24 -8.23
C LEU A 53 0.52 1.95 -9.03
N SER A 54 0.12 2.92 -9.85
CA SER A 54 1.03 3.96 -10.32
C SER A 54 1.40 4.90 -9.17
N GLN A 55 2.47 5.67 -9.34
CA GLN A 55 2.90 6.64 -8.33
C GLN A 55 1.82 7.70 -8.03
N ASP A 56 1.10 8.14 -9.06
CA ASP A 56 -0.01 9.09 -8.90
C ASP A 56 -1.14 8.50 -8.06
N GLN A 57 -1.50 7.23 -8.30
CA GLN A 57 -2.52 6.53 -7.51
C GLN A 57 -2.10 6.34 -6.04
N LEU A 58 -0.83 6.03 -5.78
CA LEU A 58 -0.33 5.94 -4.41
C LEU A 58 -0.38 7.30 -3.72
N ARG A 59 0.02 8.37 -4.42
CA ARG A 59 -0.07 9.75 -3.91
C ARG A 59 -1.52 10.12 -3.59
N ASP A 60 -2.43 9.88 -4.51
CA ASP A 60 -3.86 10.13 -4.32
C ASP A 60 -4.41 9.35 -3.12
N LEU A 61 -4.06 8.07 -3.00
CA LEU A 61 -4.45 7.23 -1.87
C LEU A 61 -3.92 7.80 -0.54
N SER A 62 -2.64 8.21 -0.50
CA SER A 62 -2.03 8.74 0.72
C SER A 62 -2.75 9.98 1.27
N VAL A 63 -3.21 10.86 0.37
CA VAL A 63 -3.96 12.06 0.75
C VAL A 63 -5.42 11.73 1.07
N ALA A 64 -6.03 10.80 0.33
CA ALA A 64 -7.43 10.39 0.53
C ALA A 64 -7.69 9.83 1.93
N LEU A 65 -6.69 9.23 2.58
CA LEU A 65 -6.80 8.72 3.96
C LEU A 65 -7.13 9.81 5.00
N ASP A 66 -6.81 11.07 4.72
CA ASP A 66 -7.01 12.21 5.63
C ASP A 66 -8.17 13.13 5.22
N LEU A 67 -8.88 12.83 4.12
CA LEU A 67 -9.94 13.67 3.57
C LEU A 67 -11.35 13.13 3.87
N PRO A 68 -12.36 14.00 4.06
CA PRO A 68 -13.74 13.58 4.16
C PRO A 68 -14.29 13.11 2.80
N GLU A 69 -15.52 12.60 2.79
CA GLU A 69 -16.21 12.21 1.57
C GLU A 69 -16.30 13.36 0.55
N GLY A 70 -16.02 13.07 -0.71
CA GLY A 70 -16.01 14.07 -1.78
C GLY A 70 -15.33 13.63 -3.07
N VAL A 71 -15.25 14.55 -4.02
CA VAL A 71 -14.50 14.39 -5.28
C VAL A 71 -13.32 15.34 -5.24
N TYR A 72 -12.11 14.79 -5.33
CA TYR A 72 -10.87 15.53 -5.24
C TYR A 72 -10.06 15.34 -6.51
N GLN A 73 -9.32 16.38 -6.88
CA GLN A 73 -8.29 16.32 -7.90
C GLN A 73 -7.07 17.01 -7.32
N LEU A 74 -5.99 16.25 -7.09
CA LEU A 74 -4.72 16.84 -6.71
C LEU A 74 -4.25 17.72 -7.88
N ARG A 75 -3.95 18.98 -7.56
CA ARG A 75 -3.26 19.87 -8.48
C ARG A 75 -1.79 19.87 -8.08
N ASP A 76 -0.91 19.74 -9.06
CA ASP A 76 0.49 20.03 -8.81
C ASP A 76 0.62 21.51 -8.43
N GLY A 77 1.49 21.81 -7.44
CA GLY A 77 1.69 23.15 -6.94
C GLY A 77 2.05 24.13 -8.07
N PRO A 78 1.88 25.45 -7.87
CA PRO A 78 2.15 26.40 -8.94
C PRO A 78 3.63 26.31 -9.38
N GLU A 79 3.87 26.32 -10.69
CA GLU A 79 5.17 26.67 -11.30
C GLU A 79 5.59 28.10 -10.92
#